data_AF-A0A959VV25-F1
#
_entry.id   AF-A0A959VV25-F1
#
_cell.length_a   1.000
_cell.length_b   1.000
_cell.length_c   1.000
_cell.angle_alpha   90.00
_cell.angle_beta   90.00
_cell.angle_gamma   90.00
#
_symmetry.space_group_name_H-M   'P 1'
#
loop_
_entity.id
_entity.type
_entity.pdbx_description
1 polymer ?
#
loop_
_entity_poly.entity_id
_entity_poly.type
_entity_poly.pdbx_seq_one_letter_code
_entity_poly.pdbx_strand_id
1 'polypeptide(L)'
;AGKVFDGSAPCGPALVTPDEAGPHDAIGISMLVNGEERQSSSTSDLIFSVPRLVSTLSTWMTLEPGDIIATGTPSGVGLAMDPRTWLEDGDELIVRSPELGELRTHIRR
;
A
#
# COMPACT_ATOMS: atom_id res chain seq x y z
N ALA A 1 -17.00 -10.87 -3.20
CA ALA A 1 -15.55 -10.62 -3.38
C ALA A 1 -15.28 -9.17 -2.94
N GLY A 2 -14.30 -8.92 -2.06
CA GLY A 2 -14.16 -7.62 -1.37
C GLY A 2 -12.99 -6.72 -1.80
N LYS A 3 -12.20 -7.14 -2.81
CA LYS A 3 -10.96 -6.47 -3.24
C LYS A 3 -10.75 -6.47 -4.76
N VAL A 4 -11.80 -6.72 -5.54
CA VAL A 4 -11.72 -6.99 -6.98
C VAL A 4 -12.78 -6.22 -7.77
N PHE A 5 -13.23 -5.09 -7.24
CA PHE A 5 -14.20 -4.22 -7.90
C PHE A 5 -13.48 -3.06 -8.58
N ASP A 6 -14.14 -2.42 -9.54
CA ASP A 6 -13.54 -1.33 -10.32
C ASP A 6 -13.04 -0.22 -9.38
N GLY A 7 -11.79 0.19 -9.56
CA GLY A 7 -11.12 1.19 -8.72
C GLY A 7 -10.59 0.68 -7.37
N SER A 8 -10.68 -0.62 -7.04
CA SER A 8 -10.25 -1.15 -5.74
C SER A 8 -8.73 -1.34 -5.57
N ALA A 9 -7.93 -1.04 -6.60
CA ALA A 9 -6.48 -1.24 -6.61
C ALA A 9 -5.75 -0.05 -7.27
N PRO A 10 -5.87 1.17 -6.72
CA PRO A 10 -5.07 2.30 -7.21
C PRO A 10 -3.58 2.00 -7.05
N CYS A 11 -2.79 2.27 -8.09
CA CYS A 11 -1.36 2.00 -8.15
C CYS A 11 -0.65 3.14 -8.88
N GLY A 12 0.40 3.69 -8.28
CA GLY A 12 1.10 4.88 -8.77
C GLY A 12 1.68 5.71 -7.62
N PRO A 13 2.11 6.96 -7.88
CA PRO A 13 1.98 7.70 -9.14
C PRO A 13 3.01 7.30 -10.21
N ALA A 14 4.06 6.59 -9.82
CA ALA A 14 5.15 6.17 -10.70
C ALA A 14 5.65 4.77 -10.35
N LEU A 15 6.39 4.16 -11.27
CA LEU A 15 7.21 2.99 -10.99
C LEU A 15 8.63 3.47 -10.71
N VAL A 16 9.06 3.39 -9.45
CA VAL A 16 10.41 3.77 -9.01
C VAL A 16 11.31 2.54 -9.01
N THR A 17 12.52 2.66 -9.57
CA THR A 17 13.46 1.53 -9.65
C THR A 17 14.16 1.28 -8.31
N PRO A 18 14.66 0.06 -8.04
CA PRO A 18 15.31 -0.25 -6.76
C PRO A 18 16.51 0.63 -6.41
N ASP A 19 17.26 1.11 -7.41
CA ASP A 19 18.41 2.01 -7.22
C ASP A 19 18.00 3.44 -6.83
N GLU A 20 16.77 3.86 -7.16
CA GLU A 20 16.20 5.15 -6.77
C GLU A 20 15.42 5.07 -5.43
N ALA A 21 14.74 3.95 -5.17
CA ALA A 21 13.90 3.76 -3.97
C ALA A 21 14.70 3.51 -2.69
N GLY A 22 15.96 3.07 -2.80
CA GLY A 22 16.79 2.72 -1.65
C GLY A 22 16.55 1.31 -1.10
N PRO A 23 17.00 1.03 0.15
CA PRO A 23 16.90 -0.31 0.74
C PRO A 23 15.45 -0.78 0.88
N HIS A 24 15.17 -2.03 0.50
CA HIS A 24 13.80 -2.57 0.49
C HIS A 24 13.14 -2.64 1.88
N ASP A 25 13.92 -2.56 2.96
CA ASP A 25 13.52 -2.62 4.37
C ASP A 25 13.61 -1.24 5.07
N ALA A 26 13.70 -0.15 4.31
CA ALA A 26 13.76 1.20 4.84
C ALA A 26 12.88 2.21 4.08
N ILE A 27 11.80 1.74 3.45
CA ILE A 27 10.86 2.60 2.70
C ILE A 27 9.74 3.04 3.64
N GLY A 28 9.61 4.34 3.85
CA GLY A 28 8.55 4.91 4.69
C GLY A 28 7.21 4.93 3.97
N ILE A 29 6.11 4.64 4.69
CA ILE A 29 4.75 4.75 4.16
C ILE A 29 3.81 5.40 5.17
N SER A 30 3.00 6.34 4.71
CA SER A 30 1.90 6.91 5.49
C SER A 30 0.64 7.08 4.65
N MET A 31 -0.51 7.15 5.32
CA MET A 31 -1.79 7.38 4.68
C MET A 31 -2.62 8.37 5.48
N LEU A 32 -3.23 9.33 4.77
CA LEU A 32 -4.19 10.26 5.30
C LEU A 32 -5.58 10.00 4.71
N VAL A 33 -6.61 10.23 5.51
CA VAL A 33 -8.01 10.31 5.07
C VAL A 33 -8.53 11.69 5.46
N ASN A 34 -8.92 12.52 4.50
CA ASN A 34 -9.38 13.89 4.72
C ASN A 34 -8.41 14.74 5.57
N GLY A 35 -7.10 14.54 5.37
CA GLY A 35 -6.03 15.22 6.11
C GLY A 35 -5.72 14.66 7.50
N GLU A 36 -6.46 13.66 7.97
CA GLU A 36 -6.17 12.94 9.22
C GLU A 36 -5.25 11.74 8.93
N GLU A 37 -4.10 11.65 9.60
CA GLU A 37 -3.21 10.49 9.48
C GLU A 37 -3.88 9.24 10.07
N ARG A 38 -4.00 8.20 9.25
CA ARG A 38 -4.57 6.90 9.63
C ARG A 38 -3.53 5.81 9.74
N GLN A 39 -2.46 5.90 8.96
CA GLN A 39 -1.39 4.90 8.95
C GLN A 39 -0.04 5.59 8.82
N SER A 40 0.97 5.05 9.50
CA SER A 40 2.36 5.53 9.46
C SER A 40 3.29 4.39 9.89
N SER A 41 4.19 3.94 9.01
CA SER A 41 5.09 2.81 9.25
C SER A 41 6.24 2.80 8.23
N SER A 42 7.04 1.73 8.23
CA SER A 42 8.18 1.50 7.36
C SER A 42 8.18 0.03 6.91
N THR A 43 8.77 -0.25 5.74
CA THR A 43 8.96 -1.63 5.28
C THR A 43 9.88 -2.47 6.17
N SER A 44 10.61 -1.83 7.10
CA SER A 44 11.33 -2.52 8.19
C SER A 44 10.40 -3.35 9.09
N ASP A 45 9.13 -2.97 9.19
CA ASP A 45 8.14 -3.63 10.05
C ASP A 45 7.43 -4.81 9.35
N LEU A 46 7.78 -5.10 8.09
CA LEU A 46 7.25 -6.25 7.37
C LEU A 46 7.68 -7.56 8.06
N ILE A 47 6.70 -8.36 8.47
CA ILE A 47 6.93 -9.72 8.99
C ILE A 47 7.65 -10.59 7.95
N PHE A 48 7.32 -10.40 6.67
CA PHE A 48 7.98 -11.02 5.53
C PHE A 48 8.54 -9.93 4.61
N SER A 49 9.86 -9.82 4.54
CA SER A 49 10.53 -8.84 3.68
C SER A 49 10.20 -9.05 2.20
N VAL A 50 10.42 -8.02 1.37
CA VAL A 50 10.17 -8.08 -0.08
C VAL A 50 10.90 -9.27 -0.75
N PRO A 51 12.21 -9.53 -0.50
CA PRO A 51 12.86 -10.72 -1.05
C PRO A 51 12.21 -12.04 -0.59
N ARG A 52 11.74 -12.11 0.67
CA ARG A 52 11.07 -13.29 1.20
C ARG A 52 9.71 -13.51 0.54
N LEU A 53 8.93 -12.45 0.31
CA LEU A 53 7.64 -12.52 -0.39
C LEU A 53 7.84 -13.05 -1.82
N VAL A 54 8.76 -12.46 -2.59
CA VAL A 54 9.07 -12.89 -3.96
C VAL A 54 9.50 -14.36 -3.98
N SER A 55 10.47 -14.73 -3.13
CA SER A 55 10.96 -16.11 -3.04
C SER A 55 9.87 -17.11 -2.64
N THR A 56 8.96 -16.75 -1.74
CA THR A 56 7.88 -17.64 -1.30
C THR A 56 6.88 -17.86 -2.43
N LEU A 57 6.42 -16.77 -3.06
CA LEU A 57 5.44 -16.84 -4.15
C LEU A 57 5.99 -17.62 -5.35
N SER A 58 7.28 -17.47 -5.67
CA SER A 58 7.92 -18.21 -6.77
C SER A 58 8.02 -19.72 -6.53
N THR A 59 7.79 -20.22 -5.29
CA THR A 59 7.70 -21.66 -5.04
C THR A 59 6.32 -22.24 -5.37
N TRP A 60 5.28 -21.41 -5.44
CA TRP A 60 3.90 -21.83 -5.65
C TRP A 60 3.41 -21.56 -7.07
N MET A 61 3.92 -20.50 -7.71
CA MET A 61 3.54 -20.10 -9.06
C MET A 61 4.73 -19.47 -9.79
N THR A 62 4.71 -19.56 -11.13
CA THR A 62 5.60 -18.76 -11.96
C THR A 62 5.24 -17.29 -11.79
N LEU A 63 6.24 -16.46 -11.52
CA LEU A 63 6.10 -15.00 -11.55
C LEU A 63 6.44 -14.51 -12.95
N GLU A 64 5.57 -13.70 -13.54
CA GLU A 64 5.74 -13.16 -14.89
C GLU A 64 6.23 -11.70 -14.83
N PRO A 65 7.03 -11.25 -15.81
CA PRO A 65 7.34 -9.84 -15.94
C PRO A 65 6.06 -9.00 -16.04
N GLY A 66 5.91 -8.05 -15.12
CA GLY A 66 4.70 -7.22 -15.00
C GLY A 66 3.76 -7.61 -13.86
N ASP A 67 4.03 -8.71 -13.15
CA ASP A 67 3.29 -9.05 -11.93
C ASP A 67 3.45 -7.98 -10.84
N ILE A 68 2.36 -7.67 -10.15
CA ILE A 68 2.31 -6.70 -9.06
C ILE A 68 1.98 -7.43 -7.76
N ILE A 69 2.85 -7.30 -6.75
CA ILE A 69 2.67 -7.88 -5.42
C ILE A 69 2.32 -6.76 -4.44
N ALA A 70 1.08 -6.74 -3.93
CA ALA A 70 0.72 -5.91 -2.79
C ALA A 70 1.25 -6.55 -1.50
N THR A 71 2.28 -5.93 -0.90
CA THR A 71 3.12 -6.56 0.14
C THR A 71 2.50 -6.60 1.53
N GLY A 72 1.43 -5.83 1.76
CA GLY A 72 0.72 -5.78 3.03
C GLY A 72 0.25 -4.37 3.38
N THR A 73 -0.28 -4.21 4.58
CA THR A 73 -0.66 -2.92 5.16
C THR A 73 -0.20 -2.88 6.62
N PRO A 74 0.25 -1.72 7.12
CA PRO A 74 0.46 -1.52 8.55
C PRO A 74 -0.89 -1.46 9.30
N SER A 75 -0.81 -1.25 10.62
CA SER A 75 -1.97 -0.98 11.48
C SER A 75 -2.70 0.31 11.05
N GLY A 76 -3.87 0.59 11.67
CA GLY A 76 -4.65 1.79 11.37
C GLY A 76 -5.73 1.64 10.30
N VAL A 77 -6.01 0.40 9.88
CA VAL A 77 -7.19 0.12 9.04
C VAL A 77 -8.49 0.41 9.78
N GLY A 78 -9.47 1.01 9.11
CA GLY A 78 -10.72 1.45 9.73
C GLY A 78 -11.53 0.38 10.47
N LEU A 79 -11.40 -0.89 10.05
CA LEU A 79 -11.98 -2.05 10.73
C LEU A 79 -11.45 -2.25 12.16
N ALA A 80 -10.20 -1.86 12.41
CA ALA A 80 -9.51 -2.02 13.69
C ALA A 80 -9.65 -0.80 14.62
N MET A 81 -10.33 0.26 14.18
CA MET A 81 -10.60 1.46 14.99
C MET A 81 -11.80 1.23 15.92
N ASP A 82 -11.85 2.00 17.01
CA ASP A 82 -12.98 2.07 17.94
C ASP A 82 -13.43 3.53 18.14
N PRO A 83 -14.58 3.96 17.58
CA PRO A 83 -15.49 3.16 16.75
C PRO A 83 -14.89 2.82 15.37
N ARG A 84 -15.39 1.75 14.75
CA ARG A 84 -15.02 1.37 13.38
C ARG A 84 -15.39 2.48 12.42
N THR A 85 -14.47 2.80 11.53
CA THR A 85 -14.65 3.86 10.53
C THR A 85 -14.51 3.27 9.12
N TRP A 86 -15.36 3.69 8.20
CA TRP A 86 -15.34 3.26 6.80
C TRP A 86 -15.19 4.48 5.90
N LEU A 87 -14.77 4.25 4.65
CA LEU A 87 -14.72 5.30 3.64
C LEU A 87 -16.14 5.65 3.18
N GLU A 88 -16.37 6.94 2.97
CA GLU A 88 -17.62 7.50 2.48
C GLU A 88 -17.46 8.18 1.12
N ASP A 89 -18.58 8.47 0.46
CA ASP A 89 -18.56 9.23 -0.79
C ASP A 89 -17.98 10.62 -0.55
N GLY A 90 -17.00 11.01 -1.37
CA GLY A 90 -16.32 12.30 -1.24
C GLY A 90 -15.02 12.29 -0.42
N ASP A 91 -14.70 11.19 0.27
CA ASP A 91 -13.43 11.08 1.00
C ASP A 91 -12.20 11.21 0.07
N GLU A 92 -11.19 11.95 0.52
CA GLU A 92 -9.86 11.98 -0.10
C GLU A 92 -8.91 11.09 0.70
N LEU A 93 -8.28 10.14 0.00
CA LEU A 93 -7.17 9.34 0.51
C LEU A 93 -5.87 9.81 -0.12
N ILE A 94 -4.86 9.96 0.71
CA ILE A 94 -3.50 10.28 0.25
C ILE A 94 -2.54 9.26 0.84
N VAL A 95 -1.94 8.42 0.00
CA VAL A 95 -0.84 7.52 0.38
C VAL A 95 0.47 8.19 0.00
N ARG A 96 1.44 8.19 0.91
CA ARG A 96 2.73 8.87 0.75
C ARG A 96 3.88 7.97 1.11
N SER A 97 4.96 8.15 0.36
CA SER A 97 6.30 7.68 0.72
C SER A 97 7.30 8.76 0.27
N PRO A 98 8.27 9.16 1.11
CA PRO A 98 9.35 10.05 0.68
C PRO A 98 10.09 9.54 -0.57
N GLU A 99 10.24 8.23 -0.68
CA GLU A 99 10.98 7.55 -1.75
C GLU A 99 10.12 7.30 -2.99
N LEU A 100 8.81 7.08 -2.84
CA LEU A 100 7.92 6.63 -3.94
C LEU A 100 6.92 7.69 -4.42
N GLY A 101 6.81 8.83 -3.72
CA GLY A 101 5.90 9.92 -4.05
C GLY A 101 4.53 9.80 -3.38
N GLU A 102 3.53 10.45 -3.99
CA GLU A 102 2.19 10.62 -3.42
C GLU A 102 1.11 10.13 -4.39
N LEU A 103 0.22 9.27 -3.90
CA LEU A 103 -0.95 8.78 -4.62
C LEU A 103 -2.23 9.31 -3.97
N ARG A 104 -3.00 10.11 -4.72
CA ARG A 104 -4.29 10.66 -4.30
C ARG A 104 -5.45 9.91 -4.93
N THR A 105 -6.39 9.48 -4.10
CA THR A 105 -7.60 8.79 -4.54
C THR A 105 -8.82 9.49 -3.94
N HIS A 106 -9.79 9.85 -4.79
CA HIS A 106 -11.07 10.40 -4.34
C HIS A 106 -12.14 9.32 -4.43
N ILE A 107 -12.85 9.09 -3.33
CA ILE A 107 -13.95 8.11 -3.29
C ILE A 107 -15.19 8.71 -3.94
N ARG A 108 -15.75 7.97 -4.88
CA ARG A 108 -17.01 8.27 -5.57
C ARG A 108 -17.86 7.02 -5.61
N ARG A 109 -19.15 7.16 -5.30
CA ARG A 109 -20.16 6.09 -5.49
C ARG A 109 -20.57 5.92 -6.95
#